data_AF-A0AAD8Y6G5-F1
#
_entry.id   AF-A0AAD8Y6G5-F1
#
_cell.length_a   1.000
_cell.length_b   1.000
_cell.length_c   1.000
_cell.angle_alpha   90.00
_cell.angle_beta   90.00
_cell.angle_gamma   90.00
#
_symmetry.space_group_name_H-M   'P 1'
#
loop_
_entity.id
_entity.type
_entity.pdbx_description
1 polymer ?
#
loop_
_entity_poly.entity_id
_entity_poly.type
_entity_poly.pdbx_seq_one_letter_code
_entity_poly.pdbx_strand_id
1 'polypeptide(L)'
;MPPDANIVVIRNEHIVDDWNAVETLLGGAADLTKESLPVNNQYEKKPEEVYLSDAAKVVLCETLCNEIQVYKTILKRAQNINKEQYIQSMQELVTSCPKEAMEESCADDMPDISLKVEKAKG
;
A
#
# COMPACT_ATOMS: atom_id res chain seq x y z
N MET A 1 -9.02 10.81 8.21
CA MET A 1 -9.13 9.48 8.88
C MET A 1 -9.32 9.72 10.36
N PRO A 2 -10.41 9.25 10.99
CA PRO A 2 -10.67 9.49 12.42
C PRO A 2 -9.46 9.07 13.26
N PRO A 3 -9.02 9.86 14.25
CA PRO A 3 -7.78 9.58 15.00
C PRO A 3 -7.86 8.28 15.83
N ASP A 4 -9.06 7.85 16.17
CA ASP A 4 -9.40 6.69 16.99
C ASP A 4 -9.79 5.44 16.17
N ALA A 5 -9.80 5.53 14.84
CA ALA A 5 -10.11 4.39 13.99
C ALA A 5 -9.02 3.30 14.11
N ASN A 6 -9.47 2.07 14.41
CA ASN A 6 -8.65 0.86 14.30
C ASN A 6 -8.53 0.46 12.83
N ILE A 7 -7.31 0.29 12.36
CA ILE A 7 -7.02 0.04 10.95
C ILE A 7 -6.24 -1.25 10.84
N VAL A 8 -6.66 -2.10 9.92
CA VAL A 8 -5.90 -3.29 9.48
C VAL A 8 -5.62 -3.14 7.99
N VAL A 9 -4.46 -3.64 7.56
CA VAL A 9 -3.95 -3.45 6.20
C VAL A 9 -3.45 -4.76 5.64
N ILE A 10 -3.73 -5.00 4.36
CA ILE A 10 -3.15 -6.12 3.61
C ILE A 10 -2.41 -5.52 2.42
N ARG A 11 -1.10 -5.75 2.36
CA ARG A 11 -0.24 -5.36 1.24
C ARG A 11 -0.14 -6.51 0.26
N ASN A 12 -0.10 -6.21 -1.04
CA ASN A 12 -0.11 -7.24 -2.06
C ASN A 12 1.22 -8.02 -2.10
N GLU A 13 2.33 -7.30 -1.90
CA GLU A 13 3.69 -7.83 -1.88
C GLU A 13 3.99 -8.66 -0.61
N HIS A 14 3.26 -8.42 0.48
CA HIS A 14 3.39 -9.10 1.78
C HIS A 14 2.11 -9.82 2.20
N ILE A 15 1.28 -10.24 1.23
CA ILE A 15 -0.09 -10.71 1.46
C ILE A 15 -0.19 -11.88 2.45
N VAL A 16 0.77 -12.80 2.43
CA VAL A 16 0.78 -13.97 3.33
C VAL A 16 0.95 -13.52 4.79
N ASP A 17 1.93 -12.65 5.03
CA ASP A 17 2.26 -12.19 6.38
C ASP A 17 1.14 -11.31 6.93
N ASP A 18 0.62 -10.40 6.10
CA ASP A 18 -0.42 -9.47 6.52
C ASP A 18 -1.75 -10.17 6.77
N TRP A 19 -2.11 -11.16 5.95
CA TRP A 19 -3.33 -11.97 6.15
C TRP A 19 -3.25 -12.77 7.45
N ASN A 20 -2.15 -13.49 7.67
CA ASN A 20 -1.96 -14.27 8.88
C ASN A 20 -1.96 -13.40 10.14
N ALA A 21 -1.38 -12.19 10.06
CA ALA A 21 -1.41 -11.22 11.15
C ALA A 21 -2.85 -10.75 11.45
N VAL A 22 -3.66 -10.50 10.41
CA VAL A 22 -5.07 -10.10 10.56
C VAL A 22 -5.90 -11.24 11.16
N GLU A 23 -5.78 -12.46 10.64
CA GLU A 23 -6.49 -13.63 11.18
C GLU A 23 -6.17 -13.84 12.67
N THR A 24 -4.88 -13.80 13.02
CA THR A 24 -4.45 -13.95 14.41
C THR A 24 -4.98 -12.82 15.30
N LEU A 25 -4.98 -11.58 14.81
CA LEU A 25 -5.52 -10.41 15.52
C LEU A 25 -7.03 -10.55 15.82
N LEU A 26 -7.77 -11.21 14.93
CA LEU A 26 -9.20 -11.46 15.07
C LEU A 26 -9.54 -12.75 15.86
N GLY A 27 -8.52 -13.47 16.36
CA GLY A 27 -8.68 -14.71 17.13
C GLY A 27 -8.74 -15.99 16.28
N GLY A 28 -8.38 -15.91 15.01
CA GLY A 28 -8.22 -17.03 14.09
C GLY A 28 -6.82 -17.67 14.14
N ALA A 29 -6.46 -18.38 13.07
CA ALA A 29 -5.20 -19.11 12.93
C ALA A 29 -4.40 -18.62 11.71
N ALA A 30 -3.06 -18.69 11.82
CA ALA A 30 -2.13 -18.32 10.76
C ALA A 30 -1.88 -19.47 9.79
N ASP A 31 -2.91 -19.85 9.02
CA ASP A 31 -2.89 -21.02 8.15
C ASP A 31 -2.56 -20.70 6.68
N LEU A 32 -2.49 -19.42 6.30
CA LEU A 32 -2.22 -19.05 4.92
C LEU A 32 -0.73 -19.26 4.62
N THR A 33 -0.45 -20.00 3.54
CA THR A 33 0.90 -20.16 3.00
C THR A 33 0.97 -19.62 1.57
N LYS A 34 2.19 -19.44 1.04
CA LYS A 34 2.37 -18.99 -0.35
C LYS A 34 1.73 -19.95 -1.36
N GLU A 35 1.76 -21.24 -1.06
CA GLU A 35 1.17 -22.31 -1.89
C GLU A 35 -0.36 -22.28 -1.88
N SER A 36 -0.96 -21.64 -0.87
CA SER A 36 -2.41 -21.52 -0.73
C SER A 36 -3.01 -20.41 -1.60
N LEU A 37 -2.19 -19.50 -2.12
CA LEU A 37 -2.66 -18.38 -2.92
C LEU A 37 -2.87 -18.78 -4.39
N PRO A 38 -4.04 -18.48 -4.98
CA PRO A 38 -4.23 -18.67 -6.41
C PRO A 38 -3.27 -17.74 -7.16
N VAL A 39 -2.37 -18.32 -7.95
CA VAL A 39 -1.43 -17.56 -8.78
C VAL A 39 -2.18 -17.03 -10.01
N ASN A 40 -3.00 -16.00 -9.85
CA ASN A 40 -3.77 -15.39 -10.96
C ASN A 40 -2.93 -14.49 -11.89
N ASN A 41 -1.60 -14.60 -11.85
CA ASN A 41 -0.64 -13.93 -12.75
C ASN A 41 0.33 -14.95 -13.38
N GLN A 42 -0.15 -16.14 -13.75
CA GLN A 42 0.63 -17.22 -14.39
C GLN A 42 1.02 -16.95 -15.85
N TYR A 43 0.61 -15.84 -16.45
CA TYR A 43 1.07 -15.50 -17.78
C TYR A 43 2.56 -15.16 -17.73
N GLU A 44 3.37 -15.82 -18.57
CA GLU A 44 4.74 -15.37 -18.86
C GLU A 44 4.65 -13.90 -19.26
N LYS A 45 5.09 -13.03 -18.35
CA LYS A 45 5.14 -11.62 -18.66
C LYS A 45 6.16 -11.47 -19.78
N LYS A 46 5.73 -10.94 -20.94
CA LYS A 46 6.72 -10.67 -22.00
C LYS A 46 7.72 -9.65 -21.46
N PRO A 47 9.00 -9.72 -21.85
CA PRO A 47 10.02 -8.75 -21.42
C PRO A 47 9.60 -7.29 -21.68
N GLU A 48 8.76 -7.10 -22.69
CA GLU A 48 8.20 -5.84 -23.17
C GLU A 48 6.90 -5.40 -22.46
N GLU A 49 6.31 -6.24 -21.60
CA GLU A 49 5.08 -5.95 -20.86
C GLU A 49 5.31 -5.37 -19.44
N VAL A 50 6.55 -5.25 -18.93
CA VAL A 50 6.78 -5.06 -17.46
C VAL A 50 7.70 -3.92 -17.06
N TYR A 51 8.36 -3.21 -17.98
CA TYR A 51 9.35 -2.22 -17.58
C TYR A 51 8.95 -0.81 -18.00
N LEU A 52 8.39 -0.07 -17.04
CA LEU A 52 8.38 1.38 -17.11
C LEU A 52 9.83 1.88 -17.15
N SER A 53 10.12 2.78 -18.09
CA SER A 53 11.38 3.50 -18.08
C SER A 53 11.53 4.30 -16.78
N ASP A 54 12.76 4.58 -16.36
CA ASP A 54 12.98 5.34 -15.12
C ASP A 54 12.34 6.73 -15.19
N ALA A 55 12.33 7.37 -16.36
CA ALA A 55 11.61 8.63 -16.58
C ALA A 55 10.10 8.50 -16.37
N ALA A 56 9.49 7.41 -16.87
CA ALA A 56 8.06 7.16 -16.68
C ALA A 56 7.74 6.86 -15.21
N LYS A 57 8.63 6.16 -14.48
CA LYS A 57 8.48 5.94 -13.04
C LYS A 57 8.51 7.23 -12.26
N VAL A 58 9.44 8.14 -12.56
CA VAL A 58 9.51 9.46 -11.89
C VAL A 58 8.20 10.23 -12.04
N VAL A 59 7.68 10.33 -13.27
CA VAL A 59 6.39 11.01 -13.53
C VAL A 59 5.24 10.32 -12.79
N LEU A 60 5.23 8.98 -12.76
CA LEU A 60 4.20 8.23 -12.05
C LEU A 60 4.27 8.46 -10.54
N CYS A 61 5.46 8.47 -9.94
CA CYS A 61 5.64 8.75 -8.51
C CYS A 61 5.18 10.17 -8.16
N GLU A 62 5.54 11.17 -8.98
CA GLU A 62 5.10 12.55 -8.79
C GLU A 62 3.57 12.65 -8.86
N THR A 63 2.96 12.01 -9.85
CA THR A 63 1.50 11.98 -10.02
C THR A 63 0.78 11.29 -8.85
N LEU A 64 1.39 10.25 -8.29
CA LEU A 64 0.83 9.44 -7.19
C LEU A 64 1.32 9.90 -5.81
N CYS A 65 1.92 11.08 -5.70
CA CYS A 65 2.51 11.52 -4.44
C CYS A 65 1.49 11.49 -3.29
N ASN A 66 0.26 11.97 -3.52
CA ASN A 66 -0.77 12.01 -2.48
C ASN A 66 -1.15 10.60 -2.01
N GLU A 67 -1.27 9.66 -2.93
CA GLU A 67 -1.50 8.24 -2.66
C GLU A 67 -0.35 7.64 -1.86
N ILE A 68 0.90 8.00 -2.18
CA ILE A 68 2.10 7.57 -1.44
C ILE A 68 2.07 8.09 0.00
N GLN A 69 1.72 9.36 0.23
CA GLN A 69 1.63 9.91 1.60
C GLN A 69 0.50 9.25 2.40
N VAL A 70 -0.63 8.94 1.75
CA VAL A 70 -1.72 8.18 2.36
C VAL A 70 -1.26 6.76 2.71
N TYR A 71 -0.54 6.08 1.81
CA TYR A 71 0.03 4.76 2.06
C TYR A 71 0.96 4.75 3.29
N LYS A 72 1.91 5.70 3.37
CA LYS A 72 2.78 5.89 4.55
C LYS A 72 1.96 6.02 5.85
N THR A 73 0.93 6.86 5.80
CA THR A 73 0.05 7.12 6.96
C THR A 73 -0.75 5.89 7.38
N ILE A 74 -1.30 5.16 6.40
CA ILE A 74 -2.07 3.93 6.63
C ILE A 74 -1.19 2.88 7.31
N LEU A 75 0.00 2.61 6.78
CA LEU A 75 0.91 1.63 7.36
C LEU A 75 1.38 2.01 8.76
N LYS A 76 1.68 3.29 8.99
CA LYS A 76 2.09 3.79 10.31
C LYS A 76 1.02 3.58 11.39
N ARG A 77 -0.25 3.53 11.00
CA ARG A 77 -1.40 3.41 11.92
C ARG A 77 -1.96 1.99 12.01
N ALA A 78 -1.53 1.08 11.14
CA ALA A 78 -2.07 -0.27 11.06
C ALA A 78 -1.75 -1.08 12.31
N GLN A 79 -2.74 -1.79 12.84
CA GLN A 79 -2.61 -2.62 14.04
C GLN A 79 -1.86 -3.93 13.78
N ASN A 80 -1.96 -4.44 12.55
CA ASN A 80 -1.35 -5.72 12.15
C ASN A 80 0.03 -5.57 11.51
N ILE A 81 0.62 -4.36 11.52
CA ILE A 81 1.94 -4.07 10.96
C ILE A 81 2.88 -3.67 12.09
N ASN A 82 3.96 -4.42 12.27
CA ASN A 82 4.99 -4.10 13.26
C ASN A 82 6.03 -3.09 12.70
N LYS A 83 6.94 -2.65 13.57
CA LYS A 83 7.95 -1.63 13.23
C LYS A 83 8.88 -2.09 12.11
N GLU A 84 9.29 -3.36 12.14
CA GLU A 84 10.20 -3.96 11.17
C GLU A 84 9.55 -4.02 9.78
N GLN A 85 8.29 -4.48 9.71
CA GLN A 85 7.49 -4.51 8.49
C GLN A 85 7.23 -3.11 7.92
N TYR A 86 6.98 -2.13 8.78
CA TYR A 86 6.85 -0.73 8.36
C TYR A 86 8.16 -0.23 7.73
N ILE A 87 9.31 -0.45 8.38
CA ILE A 87 10.61 -0.04 7.86
C ILE A 87 10.89 -0.71 6.51
N GLN A 88 10.58 -2.01 6.38
CA GLN A 88 10.72 -2.73 5.12
C GLN A 88 9.90 -2.08 4.00
N SER A 89 8.61 -1.80 4.23
CA SER A 89 7.77 -1.11 3.24
C SER A 89 8.30 0.28 2.88
N MET A 90 8.88 1.02 3.84
CA MET A 90 9.48 2.32 3.54
C MET A 90 10.75 2.18 2.70
N GLN A 91 11.56 1.13 2.90
CA GLN A 91 12.73 0.86 2.07
C GLN A 91 12.36 0.44 0.64
N GLU A 92 11.33 -0.40 0.50
CA GLU A 92 10.77 -0.78 -0.81
C GLU A 92 10.21 0.45 -1.55
N LEU A 93 9.55 1.35 -0.81
CA LEU A 93 9.06 2.62 -1.34
C LEU A 93 10.21 3.55 -1.75
N VAL A 94 11.26 3.72 -0.95
CA VAL A 94 12.45 4.52 -1.30
C VAL A 94 13.12 3.99 -2.57
N THR A 95 13.13 2.68 -2.75
CA THR A 95 13.70 2.04 -3.95
C THR A 95 12.88 2.35 -5.20
N SER A 96 11.56 2.54 -5.05
CA SER A 96 10.62 2.74 -6.17
C SER A 96 10.37 4.22 -6.49
N CYS A 97 10.13 5.04 -5.47
CA CYS A 97 9.79 6.47 -5.51
C CYS A 97 10.59 7.24 -4.43
N PRO A 98 11.90 7.48 -4.65
CA PRO A 98 12.80 7.97 -3.61
C PRO A 98 12.46 9.37 -3.07
N LYS A 99 11.96 10.27 -3.94
CA LYS A 99 11.61 11.64 -3.56
C LYS A 99 10.38 11.64 -2.65
N GLU A 100 9.29 11.03 -3.11
CA GLU A 100 8.00 11.00 -2.43
C GLU A 100 8.07 10.20 -1.12
N ALA A 101 8.95 9.20 -1.04
CA ALA A 101 9.21 8.48 0.20
C ALA A 101 9.74 9.40 1.32
N MET A 102 10.62 10.34 0.96
CA MET A 102 11.29 11.27 1.88
C MET A 102 10.46 12.53 2.19
N GLU A 103 9.55 12.90 1.30
CA GLU A 103 8.63 14.02 1.50
C GLU A 103 7.50 13.65 2.46
N GLU A 104 7.01 14.63 3.22
CA GLU A 104 5.86 14.48 4.12
C GLU A 104 4.55 15.05 3.53
N SER A 105 4.64 15.74 2.39
CA SER A 105 3.53 16.40 1.71
C SER A 105 3.83 16.57 0.22
N CYS A 106 2.78 16.72 -0.59
CA CYS A 106 2.87 16.90 -2.03
C CYS A 106 2.63 18.36 -2.43
N ALA A 107 3.09 18.74 -3.61
CA ALA A 107 2.86 20.09 -4.15
C ALA A 107 1.39 20.30 -4.55
N ASP A 108 0.76 19.25 -5.07
CA ASP A 108 -0.65 19.26 -5.44
C ASP A 108 -1.54 18.91 -4.25
N ASP A 109 -2.63 19.66 -4.10
CA ASP A 109 -3.64 19.38 -3.08
C ASP A 109 -4.31 18.02 -3.31
N MET A 110 -4.59 17.33 -2.20
CA MET A 110 -5.35 16.07 -2.26
C MET A 110 -6.76 16.32 -2.83
N PRO A 111 -7.26 15.46 -3.72
CA PRO A 111 -8.59 15.65 -4.30
C PRO A 111 -9.68 15.69 -3.22
N ASP A 112 -10.48 16.76 -3.19
CA ASP A 112 -11.65 16.83 -2.31
C ASP A 112 -12.79 15.97 -2.87
N ILE A 113 -13.07 14.87 -2.17
CA ILE A 113 -14.14 13.93 -2.51
C ILE A 113 -15.38 14.09 -1.61
N SER A 114 -15.44 15.09 -0.75
CA SER A 114 -16.53 15.27 0.24
C SER A 114 -17.90 15.23 -0.41
N LEU A 115 -18.06 15.96 -1.52
CA LEU A 115 -19.30 15.98 -2.31
C LEU A 115 -19.66 14.61 -2.93
N LYS A 116 -18.65 13.80 -3.31
CA LYS A 116 -18.89 12.45 -3.85
C LYS A 116 -19.34 11.51 -2.74
N VAL A 117 -18.76 11.63 -1.55
CA VAL A 117 -19.13 10.84 -0.37
C VAL A 117 -20.53 11.20 0.12
N GLU A 118 -20.89 12.48 0.17
CA GLU A 118 -22.24 12.94 0.53
C GLU A 118 -23.29 12.39 -0.43
N LYS A 119 -23.08 12.50 -1.75
CA LYS A 119 -23.99 11.94 -2.75
C LYS A 119 -24.14 10.42 -2.66
N ALA A 120 -23.10 9.71 -2.23
CA ALA A 120 -23.14 8.26 -2.05
C ALA A 120 -23.90 7.84 -0.77
N LYS A 121 -24.07 8.73 0.20
CA LYS A 121 -24.74 8.44 1.47
C LYS A 121 -26.26 8.58 1.43
N GLY A 122 -26.82 9.21 0.38
CA GLY A 122 -28.27 9.43 0.23
C GLY A 122 -28.74 10.67 0.97
#